data_AF-A0A1V4Q4F6-F1
#
_entry.id   AF-A0A1V4Q4F6-F1
#
_cell.length_a   1.000
_cell.length_b   1.000
_cell.length_c   1.000
_cell.angle_alpha   90.00
_cell.angle_beta   90.00
_cell.angle_gamma   90.00
#
_symmetry.space_group_name_H-M   'P 1'
#
loop_
_entity.id
_entity.type
_entity.pdbx_description
1 polymer ?
#
loop_
_entity_poly.entity_id
_entity_poly.type
_entity_poly.pdbx_seq_one_letter_code
_entity_poly.pdbx_strand_id
1 'polypeptide(L)' 'MLAAERRAHVLTAVVDRGAVRVSDLANELEVSEMTIRRDLEYLETTGELSKVHGGA' A
#
# COMPACT_ATOMS: atom_id res chain seq x y z
N MET A 1 -6.02 1.16 13.88
CA MET A 1 -5.53 2.17 12.92
C MET A 1 -6.65 2.57 11.98
N LEU A 2 -6.81 3.86 11.72
CA LEU A 2 -7.78 4.36 10.74
C LEU A 2 -7.31 4.07 9.32
N ALA A 3 -8.23 3.96 8.36
CA ALA A 3 -7.85 3.72 6.97
C ALA A 3 -6.94 4.84 6.41
N ALA A 4 -7.13 6.09 6.83
CA ALA A 4 -6.29 7.22 6.41
C ALA A 4 -4.84 7.08 6.91
N GLU A 5 -4.65 6.74 8.19
CA GLU A 5 -3.32 6.48 8.77
C GLU A 5 -2.60 5.35 8.04
N ARG A 6 -3.32 4.27 7.74
CA ARG A 6 -2.76 3.13 7.01
C ARG A 6 -2.32 3.50 5.60
N ARG A 7 -3.14 4.25 4.87
CA ARG A 7 -2.81 4.76 3.52
C ARG A 7 -1.58 5.68 3.54
N ALA A 8 -1.47 6.56 4.53
CA ALA A 8 -0.29 7.40 4.71
C ALA A 8 0.98 6.57 4.98
N HIS A 9 0.87 5.50 5.77
CA HIS A 9 1.97 4.56 6.00
C HIS A 9 2.40 3.86 4.71
N VAL A 10 1.44 3.39 3.90
CA VAL A 10 1.70 2.76 2.60
C VAL A 10 2.45 3.71 1.66
N LEU A 11 2.00 4.96 1.54
CA LEU A 11 2.69 5.98 0.72
C LEU A 11 4.12 6.23 1.21
N THR A 12 4.31 6.39 2.52
CA THR A 12 5.63 6.61 3.12
C THR A 12 6.56 5.44 2.83
N ALA A 13 6.09 4.20 3.01
CA ALA A 13 6.88 3.01 2.72
C ALA A 13 7.29 2.91 1.24
N VAL A 14 6.41 3.32 0.32
CA VAL A 14 6.71 3.34 -1.12
C VAL A 14 7.75 4.42 -1.44
N VAL A 15 7.63 5.61 -0.88
CA VAL A 15 8.59 6.71 -1.09
C VAL A 15 9.97 6.35 -0.54
N ASP A 16 10.03 5.80 0.66
CA ASP A 16 11.30 5.48 1.33
C ASP A 16 12.02 4.29 0.70
N ARG A 17 11.26 3.27 0.28
CA ARG A 17 11.81 1.99 -0.21
C ARG A 17 11.83 1.89 -1.74
N GLY A 18 11.20 2.84 -2.44
CA GLY A 18 11.02 2.86 -3.90
C GLY A 18 9.99 1.84 -4.41
N ALA A 19 9.96 0.64 -3.85
CA ALA A 19 8.95 -0.39 -4.11
C ALA A 19 8.69 -1.22 -2.85
N VAL A 20 7.46 -1.70 -2.70
CA VAL A 20 7.04 -2.54 -1.58
C VAL A 20 6.15 -3.68 -2.06
N ARG A 21 6.22 -4.83 -1.40
CA ARG A 21 5.28 -5.94 -1.64
C ARG A 21 4.04 -5.78 -0.78
N VAL A 22 2.90 -6.15 -1.33
CA VAL A 22 1.61 -6.17 -0.61
C VAL A 22 1.68 -7.06 0.63
N SER A 23 2.33 -8.23 0.51
CA SER A 23 2.55 -9.16 1.61
C SER A 23 3.31 -8.53 2.77
N ASP A 24 4.33 -7.72 2.46
CA ASP A 24 5.20 -7.12 3.47
C ASP A 24 4.44 -6.04 4.25
N LEU A 25 3.70 -5.18 3.54
CA LEU A 25 2.82 -4.19 4.16
C LEU A 25 1.71 -4.84 4.99
N ALA A 26 1.14 -5.94 4.53
CA ALA A 26 0.09 -6.68 5.24
C ALA A 26 0.63 -7.22 6.57
N ASN A 27 1.83 -7.82 6.55
CA ASN A 27 2.50 -8.32 7.75
C ASN A 27 2.91 -7.18 8.70
N GLU A 28 3.49 -6.09 8.17
CA GLU A 28 3.94 -4.92 8.95
C GLU A 28 2.79 -4.20 9.67
N LEU A 29 1.62 -4.13 9.03
CA LEU A 29 0.44 -3.43 9.53
C LEU A 29 -0.57 -4.37 10.23
N GLU A 30 -0.26 -5.66 10.32
CA GLU A 30 -1.14 -6.70 10.88
C GLU A 30 -2.55 -6.70 10.27
N VAL A 31 -2.64 -6.55 8.95
CA VAL A 31 -3.91 -6.58 8.18
C VAL A 31 -3.85 -7.63 7.08
N SER A 32 -5.01 -7.98 6.51
CA SER A 32 -5.04 -8.87 5.35
C SER A 32 -4.47 -8.20 4.11
N GLU A 33 -3.86 -8.97 3.21
CA GLU A 33 -3.44 -8.48 1.89
C GLU A 33 -4.59 -7.81 1.13
N MET A 34 -5.82 -8.32 1.26
CA MET A 34 -6.98 -7.71 0.61
C MET A 34 -7.28 -6.30 1.13
N THR A 35 -6.97 -6.01 2.41
CA THR A 35 -7.07 -4.66 2.97
C THR A 35 -6.07 -3.73 2.30
N ILE A 36 -4.81 -4.14 2.19
CA ILE A 36 -3.77 -3.37 1.50
C ILE A 36 -4.14 -3.16 0.02
N ARG A 37 -4.66 -4.17 -0.68
CA ARG A 37 -5.10 -4.03 -2.08
C ARG A 37 -6.18 -2.97 -2.24
N ARG A 38 -7.16 -2.91 -1.34
CA ARG A 38 -8.20 -1.86 -1.34
C ARG A 38 -7.63 -0.48 -1.07
N ASP A 39 -6.66 -0.36 -0.17
CA ASP A 39 -5.99 0.92 0.07
C ASP A 39 -5.19 1.37 -1.15
N LEU A 40 -4.50 0.45 -1.82
CA LEU A 40 -3.77 0.73 -3.05
C LEU A 40 -4.72 1.13 -4.20
N GLU A 41 -5.86 0.46 -4.34
CA GLU A 41 -6.91 0.86 -5.29
C GLU A 41 -7.40 2.28 -4.99
N TYR A 42 -7.65 2.60 -3.72
CA TYR A 42 -8.04 3.96 -3.32
C TYR A 42 -6.96 4.98 -3.72
N LEU A 43 -5.71 4.75 -3.34
CA LEU A 43 -4.59 5.66 -3.63
C LEU A 43 -4.32 5.83 -5.13
N GLU A 44 -4.57 4.77 -5.91
CA GLU A 44 -4.50 4.82 -7.37
C GLU A 44 -5.65 5.66 -7.96
N THR A 45 -6.87 5.47 -7.48
CA THR A 45 -8.02 6.29 -7.92
C THR A 45 -7.90 7.76 -7.56
N THR A 46 -7.18 8.10 -6.48
CA THR A 46 -6.90 9.49 -6.09
C THR A 46 -5.64 10.07 -6.75
N GLY A 47 -4.89 9.27 -7.52
CA GLY A 47 -3.65 9.69 -8.19
C GLY A 47 -2.45 9.86 -7.27
N GLU A 48 -2.54 9.41 -6.02
CA GLU A 48 -1.46 9.47 -5.02
C GLU A 48 -0.43 8.36 -5.23
N LEU A 49 -0.81 7.27 -5.90
CA LEU A 49 0.05 6.13 -6.18
C LEU A 49 -0.21 5.58 -7.59
N SER A 50 0.83 5.09 -8.26
CA SER A 50 0.68 4.34 -9.51
C SER A 50 1.24 2.93 -9.32
N LYS A 51 0.41 1.91 -9.54
CA LYS A 51 0.83 0.51 -9.40
C LYS A 51 1.60 0.06 -10.63
N VAL A 52 2.90 -0.20 -10.46
CA VAL A 52 3.64 -1.07 -11.39
C VAL A 52 3.47 -2.51 -10.93
N HIS A 53 2.89 -3.34 -11.78
CA HIS A 53 2.84 -4.79 -11.56
C HIS A 53 4.26 -5.33 -11.73
N GLY A 54 5.05 -5.30 -10.65
CA GLY A 54 6.31 -6.03 -10.55
C GLY A 54 5.98 -7.51 -10.66
N GLY A 55 6.15 -8.05 -11.86
CA GLY A 55 5.70 -9.38 -12.24
C GLY A 55 6.52 -10.52 -11.62
N ALA A 56 5.89 -11.70 -11.69
CA ALA A 56 6.34 -13.03 -11.31
C ALA A 56 6.25 -13.39 -9.82
#